data_AF-A0A2U2AMM2-F1
#
_entry.id   AF-A0A2U2AMM2-F1
#
_cell.length_a   1.000
_cell.length_b   1.000
_cell.length_c   1.000
_cell.angle_alpha   90.00
_cell.angle_beta   90.00
_cell.angle_gamma   90.00
#
_symmetry.space_group_name_H-M   'P 1'
#
loop_
_entity.id
_entity.type
_entity.pdbx_description
1 polymer ?
#
loop_
_entity_poly.entity_id
_entity_poly.type
_entity_poly.pdbx_seq_one_letter_code
_entity_poly.pdbx_strand_id
1 'polypeptide(L)'
;MELKVDNQTVFHLYQEIGQHRSFSDVTLFRESGNIALNSDKIATFLPIQKITDLCKALQDLGVEALLNYRLYLYRKEYGEARPLLKVAQVQYDTSNKEGESQTSEIISRALQHLIDFNLYQMILDDSSHATFNILRETLFTIEDYCLQIEHTISLRAPAHKSAKEDELQLKLIEDEKMMRRYYDELHLITELAIKELKKRS
;
A
#
# COMPACT_ATOMS: atom_id res chain seq x y z
N MET A 1 -9.96 33.52 4.83
CA MET A 1 -10.04 32.85 6.13
C MET A 1 -9.50 31.44 5.90
N GLU A 2 -8.26 31.16 6.28
CA GLU A 2 -7.69 29.81 6.14
C GLU A 2 -8.38 28.89 7.14
N LEU A 3 -9.13 27.91 6.64
CA LEU A 3 -9.61 26.80 7.46
C LEU A 3 -8.37 26.06 7.99
N LYS A 4 -7.99 26.39 9.25
CA LYS A 4 -7.09 25.55 10.05
C LYS A 4 -7.77 24.20 10.19
N VAL A 5 -7.42 23.30 9.30
CA VAL A 5 -7.69 21.87 9.43
C VAL A 5 -7.02 21.43 10.72
N ASP A 6 -7.79 20.98 11.70
CA ASP A 6 -7.21 20.44 12.92
C ASP A 6 -6.58 19.07 12.63
N ASN A 7 -5.54 18.73 13.39
CA ASN A 7 -4.82 17.46 13.24
C ASN A 7 -5.74 16.24 13.51
N GLN A 8 -6.84 16.44 14.23
CA GLN A 8 -7.79 15.40 14.61
C GLN A 8 -8.66 14.97 13.41
N THR A 9 -9.01 15.91 12.53
CA THR A 9 -9.83 15.66 11.34
C THR A 9 -9.02 14.94 10.26
N VAL A 10 -7.75 15.31 10.09
CA VAL A 10 -6.79 14.58 9.26
C VAL A 10 -6.63 13.15 9.78
N PHE A 11 -6.53 12.98 11.09
CA PHE A 11 -6.43 11.67 11.70
C PHE A 11 -7.69 10.81 11.47
N HIS A 12 -8.90 11.39 11.60
CA HIS A 12 -10.15 10.69 11.32
C HIS A 12 -10.25 10.22 9.86
N LEU A 13 -9.75 10.99 8.90
CA LEU A 13 -9.65 10.54 7.52
C LEU A 13 -8.79 9.26 7.40
N TYR A 14 -7.60 9.26 7.98
CA TYR A 14 -6.74 8.08 7.96
C TYR A 14 -7.36 6.90 8.71
N GLN A 15 -8.08 7.15 9.80
CA GLN A 15 -8.84 6.09 10.46
C GLN A 15 -9.88 5.47 9.54
N GLU A 16 -10.64 6.26 8.79
CA GLU A 16 -11.64 5.69 7.88
C GLU A 16 -11.00 4.90 6.75
N ILE A 17 -9.95 5.42 6.13
CA ILE A 17 -9.25 4.69 5.07
C ILE A 17 -8.65 3.39 5.63
N GLY A 18 -7.95 3.46 6.77
CA GLY A 18 -7.18 2.36 7.35
C GLY A 18 -8.01 1.24 8.01
N GLN A 19 -9.33 1.41 8.17
CA GLN A 19 -10.19 0.36 8.71
C GLN A 19 -10.55 -0.73 7.68
N HIS A 20 -10.38 -0.45 6.38
CA HIS A 20 -10.77 -1.35 5.31
C HIS A 20 -9.71 -2.42 5.01
N ARG A 21 -10.17 -3.55 4.45
CA ARG A 21 -9.31 -4.69 4.04
C ARG A 21 -8.63 -4.49 2.69
N SER A 22 -9.20 -3.67 1.82
CA SER A 22 -8.72 -3.37 0.46
C SER A 22 -9.04 -1.92 0.10
N PHE A 23 -8.19 -1.29 -0.72
CA PHE A 23 -8.44 0.06 -1.23
C PHE A 23 -9.74 0.13 -2.05
N SER A 24 -10.09 -0.95 -2.75
CA SER A 24 -11.32 -1.02 -3.54
C SER A 24 -12.58 -1.02 -2.69
N ASP A 25 -12.47 -1.33 -1.39
CA ASP A 25 -13.57 -1.34 -0.42
C ASP A 25 -13.63 -0.05 0.40
N VAL A 26 -12.63 0.82 0.27
CA VAL A 26 -12.62 2.11 0.96
C VAL A 26 -13.76 2.95 0.40
N THR A 27 -14.68 3.30 1.30
CA THR A 27 -15.92 3.99 0.93
C THR A 27 -15.65 5.38 0.32
N LEU A 28 -14.55 6.01 0.70
CA LEU A 28 -14.07 7.29 0.16
C LEU A 28 -13.51 7.17 -1.26
N PHE A 29 -13.17 5.97 -1.71
CA PHE A 29 -12.70 5.70 -3.08
C PHE A 29 -13.79 5.03 -3.93
N ARG A 30 -15.07 5.12 -3.52
CA ARG A 30 -16.21 4.58 -4.27
C ARG A 30 -17.20 5.68 -4.64
N GLU A 31 -17.32 5.95 -5.93
CA GLU A 31 -18.28 6.89 -6.48
C GLU A 31 -19.17 6.19 -7.51
N SER A 32 -20.48 6.13 -7.25
CA SER A 32 -21.46 5.49 -8.13
C SER A 32 -21.11 4.05 -8.56
N GLY A 33 -20.46 3.29 -7.66
CA GLY A 33 -20.03 1.91 -7.92
C GLY A 33 -18.69 1.77 -8.65
N ASN A 34 -18.05 2.86 -9.03
CA ASN A 34 -16.71 2.89 -9.62
C ASN A 34 -15.66 3.30 -8.59
N ILE A 35 -14.40 2.93 -8.83
CA ILE A 35 -13.28 3.33 -7.98
C ILE A 35 -12.84 4.75 -8.38
N ALA A 36 -13.22 5.75 -7.59
CA ALA A 36 -12.93 7.17 -7.77
C ALA A 36 -13.09 7.91 -6.44
N LEU A 37 -12.51 9.11 -6.33
CA LEU A 37 -12.65 9.93 -5.12
C LEU A 37 -14.12 10.33 -4.92
N ASN A 38 -14.74 9.83 -3.84
CA ASN A 38 -16.09 10.20 -3.44
C ASN A 38 -16.06 11.59 -2.80
N SER A 39 -16.27 12.61 -3.63
CA SER A 39 -16.16 14.02 -3.24
C SER A 39 -17.04 14.38 -2.04
N ASP A 40 -18.29 13.89 -2.00
CA ASP A 40 -19.24 14.18 -0.92
C ASP A 40 -18.77 13.61 0.42
N LYS A 41 -18.23 12.38 0.42
CA LYS A 41 -17.76 11.73 1.65
C LYS A 41 -16.41 12.23 2.09
N ILE A 42 -15.55 12.64 1.18
CA ILE A 42 -14.24 13.20 1.51
C ILE A 42 -14.40 14.61 2.10
N ALA A 43 -15.35 15.40 1.57
CA ALA A 43 -15.64 16.75 2.03
C ALA A 43 -16.07 16.82 3.51
N THR A 44 -16.51 15.72 4.11
CA THR A 44 -16.82 15.66 5.54
C THR A 44 -15.57 15.70 6.43
N PHE A 45 -14.41 15.30 5.89
CA PHE A 45 -13.13 15.30 6.60
C PHE A 45 -12.27 16.48 6.15
N LEU A 46 -12.02 16.63 4.86
CA LEU A 46 -11.12 17.66 4.35
C LEU A 46 -11.70 18.34 3.11
N PRO A 47 -11.39 19.63 2.89
CA PRO A 47 -11.71 20.28 1.62
C PRO A 47 -11.19 19.44 0.46
N ILE A 48 -12.06 19.17 -0.53
CA ILE A 48 -11.76 18.30 -1.68
C ILE A 48 -10.42 18.68 -2.32
N GLN A 49 -10.15 19.98 -2.48
CA GLN A 49 -8.90 20.48 -3.04
C GLN A 49 -7.66 19.95 -2.31
N LYS A 50 -7.66 19.89 -0.97
CA LYS A 50 -6.51 19.38 -0.20
C LYS A 50 -6.24 17.90 -0.46
N ILE A 51 -7.29 17.12 -0.71
CA ILE A 51 -7.16 15.70 -1.02
C ILE A 51 -6.72 15.49 -2.45
N THR A 52 -7.26 16.26 -3.38
CA THR A 52 -6.77 16.30 -4.75
C THR A 52 -5.29 16.68 -4.79
N ASP A 53 -4.87 17.68 -4.02
CA ASP A 53 -3.47 18.09 -3.91
C ASP A 53 -2.59 16.98 -3.32
N LEU A 54 -3.08 16.23 -2.32
CA LEU A 54 -2.39 15.07 -1.76
C LEU A 54 -2.25 13.94 -2.80
N CYS A 55 -3.33 13.56 -3.48
CA CYS A 55 -3.29 12.54 -4.53
C CYS A 55 -2.31 12.94 -5.63
N LYS A 56 -2.36 14.19 -6.09
CA LYS A 56 -1.42 14.71 -7.07
C LYS A 56 0.02 14.67 -6.58
N ALA A 57 0.29 15.11 -5.35
CA ALA A 57 1.63 15.06 -4.77
C ALA A 57 2.15 13.62 -4.65
N LEU A 58 1.28 12.64 -4.41
CA LEU A 58 1.64 11.22 -4.43
C LEU A 58 1.94 10.74 -5.85
N GLN A 59 1.12 11.09 -6.84
CA GLN A 59 1.37 10.77 -8.25
C GLN A 59 2.69 11.35 -8.77
N ASP A 60 3.02 12.58 -8.35
CA ASP A 60 4.26 13.29 -8.71
C ASP A 60 5.52 12.59 -8.18
N LEU A 61 5.41 11.69 -7.18
CA LEU A 61 6.53 10.85 -6.74
C LEU A 61 6.92 9.79 -7.77
N GLY A 62 5.99 9.41 -8.65
CA GLY A 62 6.19 8.36 -9.64
C GLY A 62 5.95 6.94 -9.10
N VAL A 63 5.70 6.03 -10.04
CA VAL A 63 5.23 4.66 -9.79
C VAL A 63 6.22 3.86 -8.94
N GLU A 64 7.51 3.89 -9.30
CA GLU A 64 8.56 3.14 -8.61
C GLU A 64 8.71 3.59 -7.14
N ALA A 65 8.68 4.90 -6.90
CA ALA A 65 8.77 5.44 -5.55
C ALA A 65 7.56 5.02 -4.71
N LEU A 66 6.35 5.10 -5.27
CA LEU A 66 5.13 4.65 -4.62
C LEU A 66 5.18 3.16 -4.26
N LEU A 67 5.67 2.30 -5.16
CA LEU A 67 5.83 0.87 -4.90
C LEU A 67 6.84 0.57 -3.79
N ASN A 68 7.96 1.29 -3.76
CA ASN A 68 8.95 1.17 -2.69
C ASN A 68 8.35 1.61 -1.34
N TYR A 69 7.67 2.76 -1.28
CA TYR A 69 7.05 3.20 -0.03
C TYR A 69 5.94 2.27 0.42
N ARG A 70 5.16 1.69 -0.50
CA ARG A 70 4.16 0.67 -0.17
C ARG A 70 4.81 -0.53 0.51
N LEU A 71 5.93 -1.02 -0.02
CA LEU A 71 6.70 -2.12 0.58
C LEU A 71 7.24 -1.75 1.96
N TYR A 72 7.81 -0.55 2.12
CA TYR A 72 8.32 -0.10 3.42
C TYR A 72 7.20 -0.01 4.47
N LEU A 73 6.03 0.53 4.11
CA LEU A 73 4.87 0.56 4.99
C LEU A 73 4.38 -0.84 5.37
N TYR A 74 4.37 -1.76 4.40
CA TYR A 74 3.98 -3.14 4.60
C TYR A 74 4.92 -3.90 5.54
N ARG A 75 6.24 -3.70 5.37
CA ARG A 75 7.30 -4.26 6.23
C ARG A 75 7.51 -3.51 7.53
N LYS A 76 6.74 -2.43 7.78
CA LYS A 76 6.83 -1.59 8.98
C LYS A 76 8.18 -0.86 9.10
N GLU A 77 8.85 -0.63 7.97
CA GLU A 77 10.11 0.10 7.83
C GLU A 77 9.85 1.62 7.75
N TYR A 78 9.17 2.19 8.76
CA TYR A 78 8.71 3.59 8.74
C TYR A 78 9.82 4.62 8.62
N GLY A 79 11.06 4.26 8.96
CA GLY A 79 12.25 5.09 8.74
C GLY A 79 12.49 5.38 7.26
N GLU A 80 12.32 4.36 6.41
CA GLU A 80 12.49 4.45 4.95
C GLU A 80 11.28 5.15 4.29
N ALA A 81 10.09 5.06 4.90
CA ALA A 81 8.89 5.75 4.44
C ALA A 81 8.83 7.25 4.79
N ARG A 82 9.83 7.82 5.47
CA ARG A 82 9.83 9.23 5.91
C ARG A 82 9.49 10.26 4.82
N PRO A 83 10.02 10.16 3.58
CA PRO A 83 9.66 11.12 2.54
C PRO A 83 8.16 11.09 2.21
N LEU A 84 7.57 9.90 2.11
CA LEU A 84 6.12 9.73 1.92
C LEU A 84 5.34 10.33 3.10
N LEU A 85 5.75 10.06 4.33
CA LEU A 85 5.07 10.59 5.53
C LEU A 85 5.05 12.12 5.56
N LYS A 86 6.10 12.78 5.07
CA LYS A 86 6.15 14.24 4.90
C LYS A 86 5.15 14.73 3.85
N VAL A 87 5.07 14.05 2.70
CA VAL A 87 4.08 14.37 1.65
C VAL A 87 2.66 14.22 2.18
N ALA A 88 2.40 13.13 2.90
CA ALA A 88 1.11 12.87 3.53
C ALA A 88 0.82 13.75 4.76
N GLN A 89 1.76 14.58 5.20
CA GLN A 89 1.65 15.43 6.40
C GLN A 89 1.27 14.64 7.66
N VAL A 90 1.72 13.38 7.74
CA VAL A 90 1.42 12.51 8.89
C VAL A 90 2.58 12.54 9.89
N GLN A 91 2.23 12.76 11.16
CA GLN A 91 3.17 12.54 12.25
C GLN A 91 3.04 11.09 12.73
N TYR A 92 4.13 10.34 12.57
CA TYR A 92 4.25 8.99 13.11
C TYR A 92 4.94 9.09 14.45
N ASP A 93 4.34 8.52 15.50
CA ASP A 93 5.01 8.44 16.79
C ASP A 93 6.05 7.32 16.74
N THR A 94 7.28 7.67 16.35
CA THR A 94 8.39 6.72 16.24
C THR A 94 9.13 6.51 17.56
N SER A 95 8.63 7.07 18.67
CA SER A 95 9.35 7.12 19.94
C SER A 95 9.35 5.78 20.69
N ASN A 96 8.43 4.86 20.38
CA ASN A 96 8.33 3.57 21.04
C ASN A 96 8.91 2.43 20.18
N LYS A 97 10.08 1.94 20.56
CA LYS A 97 10.80 0.86 19.88
C LYS A 97 10.23 -0.55 20.17
N GLU A 98 9.32 -0.69 21.12
CA GLU A 98 8.89 -2.01 21.64
C GLU A 98 7.42 -2.37 21.39
N GLY A 99 6.65 -1.50 20.74
CA GLY A 99 5.28 -1.83 20.37
C GLY A 99 4.72 -0.85 19.36
N GLU A 100 4.24 -1.38 18.23
CA GLU A 100 3.42 -0.58 17.33
C GLU A 100 2.14 -0.17 18.06
N SER A 101 1.88 1.13 18.06
CA SER A 101 0.56 1.60 18.49
C SER A 101 -0.48 1.18 17.44
N GLN A 102 -1.70 0.88 17.88
CA GLN A 102 -2.84 0.67 16.99
C GLN A 102 -3.01 1.83 16.00
N THR A 103 -2.67 3.05 16.43
CA THR A 103 -2.63 4.27 15.60
C THR A 103 -1.67 4.14 14.42
N SER A 104 -0.45 3.64 14.67
CA SER A 104 0.56 3.40 13.64
C SER A 104 0.05 2.44 12.58
N GLU A 105 -0.48 1.29 12.98
CA GLU A 105 -1.01 0.28 12.05
C GLU A 105 -2.14 0.85 11.16
N ILE A 106 -3.05 1.60 11.75
CA ILE A 106 -4.15 2.26 11.03
C ILE A 106 -3.60 3.23 9.98
N ILE A 107 -2.63 4.08 10.36
CA ILE A 107 -2.02 5.04 9.44
C ILE A 107 -1.27 4.31 8.33
N SER A 108 -0.49 3.27 8.65
CA SER A 108 0.26 2.50 7.65
C SER A 108 -0.70 1.92 6.61
N ARG A 109 -1.78 1.29 7.06
CA ARG A 109 -2.79 0.74 6.17
C ARG A 109 -3.50 1.81 5.34
N ALA A 110 -3.81 2.95 5.95
CA ALA A 110 -4.43 4.06 5.25
C ALA A 110 -3.54 4.62 4.13
N LEU A 111 -2.23 4.74 4.39
CA LEU A 111 -1.26 5.17 3.39
C LEU A 111 -1.07 4.13 2.29
N GLN A 112 -1.07 2.83 2.60
CA GLN A 112 -1.06 1.77 1.59
C GLN A 112 -2.29 1.87 0.67
N HIS A 113 -3.49 2.05 1.22
CA HIS A 113 -4.70 2.22 0.40
C HIS A 113 -4.68 3.51 -0.44
N LEU A 114 -4.09 4.59 0.06
CA LEU A 114 -3.87 5.81 -0.72
C LEU A 114 -2.89 5.59 -1.86
N ILE A 115 -1.78 4.88 -1.62
CA ILE A 115 -0.85 4.49 -2.68
C ILE A 115 -1.57 3.63 -3.72
N ASP A 116 -2.35 2.64 -3.27
CA ASP A 116 -3.05 1.71 -4.15
C ASP A 116 -4.07 2.43 -5.04
N PHE A 117 -4.81 3.38 -4.47
CA PHE A 117 -5.69 4.26 -5.23
C PHE A 117 -4.92 5.09 -6.28
N ASN A 118 -3.77 5.67 -5.92
CA ASN A 118 -2.98 6.47 -6.86
C ASN A 118 -2.38 5.61 -7.97
N LEU A 119 -1.83 4.43 -7.66
CA LEU A 119 -1.36 3.47 -8.66
C LEU A 119 -2.47 3.07 -9.62
N TYR A 120 -3.67 2.79 -9.10
CA TYR A 120 -4.85 2.49 -9.91
C TYR A 120 -5.18 3.63 -10.87
N GLN A 121 -5.26 4.88 -10.40
CA GLN A 121 -5.53 6.05 -11.26
C GLN A 121 -4.43 6.25 -12.31
N MET A 122 -3.15 6.16 -11.91
CA MET A 122 -2.01 6.30 -12.83
C MET A 122 -2.05 5.28 -13.96
N ILE A 123 -2.46 4.03 -13.71
CA ILE A 123 -2.63 3.02 -14.76
C ILE A 123 -3.74 3.43 -15.75
N LEU A 124 -4.85 3.96 -15.25
CA LEU A 124 -5.99 4.33 -16.09
C LEU A 124 -5.72 5.58 -16.93
N ASP A 125 -4.89 6.49 -16.43
CA ASP A 125 -4.54 7.73 -17.10
C ASP A 125 -3.34 7.56 -18.06
N ASP A 126 -2.56 6.48 -17.92
CA ASP A 126 -1.38 6.21 -18.72
C ASP A 126 -1.67 5.45 -20.02
N SER A 127 -1.89 6.22 -21.09
CA SER A 127 -2.05 5.70 -22.46
C SER A 127 -0.84 4.94 -23.02
N SER A 128 0.37 5.12 -22.46
CA SER A 128 1.58 4.44 -22.93
C SER A 128 1.75 3.04 -22.32
N HIS A 129 0.94 2.72 -21.30
CA HIS A 129 1.05 1.51 -20.48
C HIS A 129 2.39 1.34 -19.74
N ALA A 130 3.21 2.38 -19.62
CA ALA A 130 4.48 2.35 -18.90
C ALA A 130 4.28 2.03 -17.40
N THR A 131 3.33 2.70 -16.76
CA THR A 131 2.93 2.49 -15.36
C THR A 131 2.50 1.04 -15.13
N PHE A 132 1.67 0.52 -16.04
CA PHE A 132 1.19 -0.85 -15.97
C PHE A 132 2.35 -1.86 -16.10
N ASN A 133 3.31 -1.60 -16.99
CA ASN A 133 4.48 -2.46 -17.17
C ASN A 133 5.38 -2.48 -15.93
N ILE A 134 5.64 -1.33 -15.29
CA ILE A 134 6.41 -1.25 -14.04
C ILE A 134 5.76 -2.10 -12.95
N LEU A 135 4.44 -1.99 -12.79
CA LEU A 135 3.71 -2.79 -11.79
C LEU A 135 3.79 -4.29 -12.09
N ARG A 136 3.68 -4.67 -13.36
CA ARG A 136 3.81 -6.06 -13.80
C ARG A 136 5.22 -6.62 -13.56
N GLU A 137 6.26 -5.85 -13.87
CA GLU A 137 7.66 -6.22 -13.59
C GLU A 137 7.93 -6.36 -12.09
N THR A 138 7.34 -5.47 -11.29
CA THR A 138 7.40 -5.55 -9.83
C THR A 138 6.74 -6.83 -9.31
N LEU A 139 5.56 -7.19 -9.82
CA LEU A 139 4.88 -8.44 -9.48
C LEU A 139 5.71 -9.67 -9.84
N PHE A 140 6.32 -9.70 -11.03
CA PHE A 140 7.21 -10.79 -11.43
C PHE A 140 8.44 -10.90 -10.52
N THR A 141 9.01 -9.77 -10.10
CA THR A 141 10.15 -9.75 -9.18
C THR A 141 9.78 -10.33 -7.81
N ILE A 142 8.60 -10.00 -7.29
CA ILE A 142 8.10 -10.55 -6.02
C ILE A 142 7.80 -12.05 -6.16
N GLU A 143 7.22 -12.47 -7.28
CA GLU A 143 6.93 -13.87 -7.56
C GLU A 143 8.21 -14.71 -7.62
N ASP A 144 9.23 -14.23 -8.33
CA ASP A 144 10.54 -14.89 -8.41
C ASP A 144 11.20 -14.98 -7.03
N TYR A 145 11.13 -13.91 -6.23
CA TYR A 145 11.61 -13.93 -4.85
C TYR A 145 10.91 -15.01 -3.99
N CYS A 146 9.59 -15.14 -4.09
CA CYS A 146 8.84 -16.19 -3.39
C CYS A 146 9.33 -17.58 -3.80
N LEU A 147 9.49 -17.82 -5.12
CA LEU A 147 9.98 -19.10 -5.65
C LEU A 147 11.40 -19.44 -5.16
N GLN A 148 12.29 -18.45 -5.07
CA GLN A 148 13.64 -18.63 -4.55
C GLN A 148 13.63 -19.02 -3.05
N ILE A 149 12.75 -18.41 -2.24
CA ILE A 149 12.59 -18.80 -0.83
C ILE A 149 12.00 -20.21 -0.74
N GLU A 150 10.94 -20.51 -1.47
CA GLU A 150 10.31 -21.83 -1.49
C GLU A 150 11.34 -22.93 -1.82
N HIS A 151 12.14 -22.72 -2.86
CA HIS A 151 13.23 -23.63 -3.22
C HIS A 151 14.26 -23.78 -2.09
N THR A 152 14.63 -22.69 -1.43
CA THR A 152 15.56 -22.71 -0.28
C THR A 152 14.98 -23.50 0.90
N ILE A 153 13.70 -23.32 1.20
CA ILE A 153 12.95 -24.08 2.21
C ILE A 153 12.97 -25.58 1.87
N SER A 154 12.70 -25.93 0.61
CA SER A 154 12.68 -27.33 0.13
C SER A 154 14.06 -28.00 0.19
N LEU A 155 15.15 -27.30 -0.14
CA LEU A 155 16.51 -27.84 -0.05
C LEU A 155 16.93 -28.16 1.38
N ARG A 156 16.39 -27.43 2.36
CA ARG A 156 16.69 -27.61 3.78
C ARG A 156 15.86 -28.71 4.43
N ALA A 157 14.64 -28.96 3.95
CA ALA A 157 13.74 -29.96 4.53
C ALA A 157 14.33 -31.38 4.70
N PRO A 158 15.15 -31.93 3.78
CA PRO A 158 15.80 -33.24 3.94
C PRO A 158 16.98 -33.25 4.94
N ALA A 159 17.56 -32.08 5.25
CA ALA A 159 18.78 -31.95 6.06
C ALA A 159 18.51 -31.90 7.58
N HIS A 160 17.28 -31.60 8.00
CA HIS A 160 16.94 -31.35 9.41
C HIS A 160 16.17 -32.51 10.06
N LYS A 161 16.90 -33.55 10.50
CA LYS A 161 16.36 -34.65 11.35
C LYS A 161 16.50 -34.42 12.86
N SER A 162 17.15 -33.34 13.31
CA SER A 162 17.32 -33.05 14.74
C SER A 162 16.43 -31.88 15.17
N ALA A 163 15.49 -32.17 16.08
CA ALA A 163 14.44 -31.29 16.58
C ALA A 163 14.95 -30.16 17.52
N LYS A 164 15.79 -29.25 17.00
CA LYS A 164 15.91 -27.90 17.54
C LYS A 164 15.44 -26.93 16.47
N GLU A 165 14.51 -26.06 16.82
CA GLU A 165 13.90 -25.04 15.99
C GLU A 165 14.97 -24.35 15.13
N ASP A 166 14.96 -24.65 13.84
CA ASP A 166 15.77 -23.92 12.89
C ASP A 166 15.12 -22.55 12.70
N GLU A 167 15.53 -21.59 13.54
CA GLU A 167 15.05 -20.21 13.52
C GLU A 167 15.12 -19.60 12.10
N LEU A 168 16.11 -20.02 11.30
CA LEU A 168 16.25 -19.55 9.93
C LEU A 168 15.21 -20.20 9.01
N GLN A 169 14.87 -21.47 9.19
CA GLN A 169 13.77 -22.11 8.45
C GLN A 169 12.42 -21.44 8.78
N LEU A 170 12.17 -21.13 10.05
CA LEU A 170 10.95 -20.45 10.48
C LEU A 170 10.85 -19.04 9.87
N LYS A 171 11.94 -18.26 9.91
CA LYS A 171 12.00 -16.94 9.27
C LYS A 171 11.75 -17.00 7.78
N LEU A 172 12.33 -17.98 7.07
CA LEU A 172 12.08 -18.15 5.64
C LEU A 172 10.60 -18.45 5.34
N ILE A 173 9.94 -19.27 6.15
CA ILE A 173 8.51 -19.57 6.00
C ILE A 173 7.65 -18.33 6.28
N GLU A 174 8.01 -17.53 7.28
CA GLU A 174 7.30 -16.29 7.60
C GLU A 174 7.48 -15.25 6.49
N ASP A 175 8.70 -15.07 6.00
CA ASP A 175 9.02 -14.15 4.92
C ASP A 175 8.32 -14.52 3.60
N GLU A 176 8.27 -15.81 3.26
CA GLU A 176 7.53 -16.30 2.08
C GLU A 176 6.05 -15.93 2.18
N LYS A 177 5.39 -16.30 3.28
CA LYS A 177 3.97 -15.98 3.50
C LYS A 177 3.69 -14.50 3.44
N MET A 178 4.58 -13.70 4.04
CA MET A 178 4.47 -12.25 4.06
C MET A 178 4.55 -11.69 2.64
N MET A 179 5.54 -12.10 1.86
CA MET A 179 5.73 -11.62 0.48
C MET A 179 4.67 -12.16 -0.49
N ARG A 180 4.16 -13.37 -0.27
CA ARG A 180 3.04 -13.93 -1.02
C ARG A 180 1.77 -13.11 -0.81
N ARG A 181 1.47 -12.76 0.43
CA ARG A 181 0.35 -11.87 0.75
C ARG A 181 0.55 -10.48 0.15
N TYR A 182 1.76 -9.93 0.21
CA TYR A 182 2.08 -8.65 -0.44
C TYR A 182 1.83 -8.70 -1.94
N TYR A 183 2.24 -9.79 -2.60
CA TYR A 183 1.97 -10.04 -4.02
C TYR A 183 0.47 -10.03 -4.29
N ASP A 184 -0.35 -10.78 -3.54
CA ASP A 184 -1.79 -10.86 -3.76
C ASP A 184 -2.47 -9.49 -3.62
N GLU A 185 -2.09 -8.72 -2.59
CA GLU A 185 -2.63 -7.38 -2.34
C GLU A 185 -2.24 -6.41 -3.47
N LEU A 186 -1.00 -6.48 -3.97
CA LEU A 186 -0.55 -5.64 -5.09
C LEU A 186 -1.17 -6.07 -6.42
N HIS A 187 -1.34 -7.38 -6.63
CA HIS A 187 -1.91 -7.95 -7.85
C HIS A 187 -3.36 -7.52 -8.06
N LEU A 188 -4.12 -7.38 -6.97
CA LEU A 188 -5.49 -6.87 -6.99
C LEU A 188 -5.62 -5.52 -7.70
N ILE A 189 -4.64 -4.62 -7.52
CA ILE A 189 -4.64 -3.29 -8.17
C ILE A 189 -4.60 -3.45 -9.69
N THR A 190 -3.67 -4.28 -10.18
CA THR A 190 -3.53 -4.61 -11.61
C THR A 190 -4.81 -5.22 -12.17
N GLU A 191 -5.41 -6.20 -11.50
CA GLU A 191 -6.63 -6.86 -11.98
C GLU A 191 -7.80 -5.88 -12.10
N LEU A 192 -7.97 -5.02 -11.09
CA LEU A 192 -9.01 -3.98 -11.09
C LEU A 192 -8.79 -2.96 -12.22
N ALA A 193 -7.54 -2.55 -12.44
CA ALA A 193 -7.20 -1.62 -13.51
C ALA A 193 -7.43 -2.25 -14.90
N ILE A 194 -7.02 -3.50 -15.12
CA ILE A 194 -7.27 -4.24 -16.38
C ILE A 194 -8.77 -4.35 -16.64
N LYS A 195 -9.56 -4.71 -15.63
CA LYS A 195 -11.01 -4.81 -15.75
C LYS A 195 -11.63 -3.49 -16.19
N GLU A 196 -11.14 -2.37 -15.67
CA GLU A 196 -11.66 -1.05 -16.01
C GLU A 196 -11.21 -0.58 -17.40
N LEU A 197 -9.93 -0.77 -17.77
CA LEU A 197 -9.42 -0.48 -19.12
C LEU A 197 -10.22 -1.23 -20.20
N LYS A 198 -10.58 -2.49 -19.95
CA LYS A 198 -11.41 -3.30 -20.86
C LYS A 198 -12.83 -2.77 -21.06
N LYS A 199 -13.40 -2.05 -20.09
CA LYS A 199 -14.73 -1.43 -20.24
C LYS A 199 -14.68 -0.13 -21.05
N ARG A 200 -13.53 0.55 -21.03
CA ARG A 200 -13.30 1.82 -21.73
C ARG A 200 -12.91 1.63 -23.19
N SER A 201 -12.50 0.42 -23.57
CA SER A 201 -12.14 -0.02 -24.92
C SER A 201 -13.37 -0.48 -25.70
#